data_AF-A0A815JPA7-F1
#
_entry.id   AF-A0A815JPA7-F1
#
_cell.length_a   1.000
_cell.length_b   1.000
_cell.length_c   1.000
_cell.angle_alpha   90.00
_cell.angle_beta   90.00
_cell.angle_gamma   90.00
#
_symmetry.space_group_name_H-M   'P 1'
#
loop_
_entity.id
_entity.type
_entity.pdbx_description
1 polymer ?
#
loop_
_entity_poly.entity_id
_entity_poly.type
_entity_poly.pdbx_seq_one_letter_code
_entity_poly.pdbx_strand_id
1 'polypeptide(L)'
;MMNFCQCRKWPNLPQNKNKIYQRLYHATYRSLSTLLSPLCSQVLFNDNNIQSQYISPKGLSGRVIPIGTFPSTILALEYLYGILCPIRNLPPRENAIQSFDLARIAYDEKYLITHIEFIAHLGTNTRMTFFTSIAFDKNYKVCGYDGQIRNPGLTLDPRTNEQREAKINTICNVTQRFCTGTLQQYLTFNDCQQFLRTQIPYGSYDRADQGNVICRFVHTYFVPLLPTIHCPHVGPTGGGACTDKTIDFYYNQPNFLACAHKQ
;
A
#
# COMPACT_ATOMS: atom_id res chain seq x y z
N MET A 1 26.09 -3.84 -16.79
CA MET A 1 25.13 -4.96 -16.92
C MET A 1 24.47 -5.16 -15.57
N MET A 2 23.24 -4.68 -15.40
CA MET A 2 22.49 -4.77 -14.15
C MET A 2 21.85 -6.15 -14.03
N ASN A 3 22.16 -6.87 -12.96
CA ASN A 3 21.51 -8.13 -12.61
C ASN A 3 20.05 -7.84 -12.25
N PHE A 4 19.14 -8.17 -13.15
CA PHE A 4 17.71 -8.24 -12.86
C PHE A 4 17.49 -9.25 -11.71
N CYS A 5 16.68 -8.88 -10.72
CA CYS A 5 16.17 -9.82 -9.71
C CYS A 5 15.60 -11.04 -10.44
N GLN A 6 16.28 -12.18 -10.32
CA GLN A 6 15.78 -13.45 -10.82
C GLN A 6 14.53 -13.80 -10.02
N CYS A 7 13.36 -13.62 -10.64
CA CYS A 7 12.13 -14.24 -10.17
C CYS A 7 12.40 -15.75 -10.07
N ARG A 8 12.28 -16.33 -8.86
CA ARG A 8 12.35 -17.78 -8.68
C ARG A 8 11.39 -18.46 -9.67
N LYS A 9 11.81 -19.61 -10.22
CA LYS A 9 11.01 -20.41 -11.14
C LYS A 9 9.63 -20.66 -10.53
N TRP A 10 8.62 -20.14 -11.21
CA TRP A 10 7.21 -20.31 -10.87
C TRP A 10 6.81 -21.79 -11.01
N PRO A 11 5.84 -22.29 -10.22
CA PRO A 11 5.27 -23.60 -10.49
C PRO A 11 4.74 -23.62 -11.93
N ASN A 12 5.09 -24.68 -12.67
CA ASN A 12 4.67 -24.85 -14.05
C ASN A 12 3.14 -24.71 -14.16
N LEU A 13 2.68 -23.88 -15.10
CA LEU A 13 1.28 -23.82 -15.47
C LEU A 13 0.77 -25.24 -15.76
N PRO A 14 -0.35 -25.68 -15.15
CA PRO A 14 -0.97 -26.94 -15.56
C PRO A 14 -1.33 -26.84 -17.04
N GLN A 15 -0.74 -27.68 -17.88
CA GLN A 15 -0.86 -27.59 -19.34
C GLN A 15 -2.29 -27.82 -19.88
N ASN A 16 -3.23 -28.22 -19.02
CA ASN A 16 -4.60 -28.62 -19.36
C ASN A 16 -5.73 -27.71 -18.80
N LYS A 17 -5.45 -26.47 -18.38
CA LYS A 17 -6.49 -25.56 -17.88
C LYS A 17 -7.13 -24.69 -18.99
N ASN A 18 -8.42 -24.40 -18.82
CA ASN A 18 -9.23 -23.48 -19.64
C ASN A 18 -8.46 -22.16 -19.94
N LYS A 19 -8.58 -21.63 -21.16
CA LYS A 19 -7.94 -20.38 -21.62
C LYS A 19 -8.15 -19.21 -20.65
N ILE A 20 -9.28 -19.18 -19.94
CA ILE A 20 -9.57 -18.13 -18.94
C ILE A 20 -8.61 -18.18 -17.75
N TYR A 21 -8.29 -19.37 -17.21
CA TYR A 21 -7.38 -19.54 -16.08
C TYR A 21 -5.96 -19.11 -16.44
N GLN A 22 -5.51 -19.43 -17.64
CA GLN A 22 -4.19 -18.99 -18.12
C GLN A 22 -4.11 -17.47 -18.19
N ARG A 23 -5.15 -16.82 -18.73
CA ARG A 23 -5.22 -15.36 -18.79
C ARG A 23 -5.28 -14.71 -17.41
N LEU A 24 -6.08 -15.25 -16.48
CA LEU A 24 -6.15 -14.76 -15.10
C LEU A 24 -4.82 -14.95 -14.35
N TYR A 25 -4.15 -16.09 -14.53
CA TYR A 25 -2.82 -16.33 -13.97
C TYR A 25 -1.83 -15.27 -14.46
N HIS A 26 -1.75 -15.04 -15.78
CA HIS A 26 -0.85 -14.04 -16.34
C HIS A 26 -1.21 -12.61 -15.91
N ALA A 27 -2.49 -12.29 -15.81
CA ALA A 27 -2.96 -10.99 -15.32
C ALA A 27 -2.57 -10.76 -13.85
N THR A 28 -2.74 -11.78 -13.02
CA THR A 28 -2.38 -11.76 -11.60
C THR A 28 -0.88 -11.62 -11.42
N TYR A 29 -0.10 -12.43 -12.14
CA TYR A 29 1.36 -12.34 -12.11
C TYR A 29 1.83 -10.95 -12.53
N ARG A 30 1.32 -10.46 -13.67
CA ARG A 30 1.62 -9.11 -14.17
C ARG A 30 1.31 -8.04 -13.14
N SER A 31 0.17 -8.14 -12.46
CA SER A 31 -0.25 -7.19 -11.42
C SER A 31 0.69 -7.22 -10.22
N LEU A 32 1.04 -8.40 -9.72
CA LEU A 32 2.00 -8.52 -8.61
C LEU A 32 3.39 -8.02 -8.99
N SER A 33 3.85 -8.28 -10.22
CA SER A 33 5.12 -7.75 -10.72
C SER A 33 5.15 -6.22 -10.75
N THR A 34 3.99 -5.55 -10.89
CA THR A 34 3.96 -4.09 -10.78
C THR A 34 4.35 -3.59 -9.38
N LEU A 35 4.34 -4.42 -8.34
CA LEU A 35 4.75 -4.01 -6.99
C LEU A 35 6.27 -4.04 -6.80
N LEU A 36 7.03 -4.57 -7.77
CA LEU A 36 8.49 -4.68 -7.70
C LEU A 36 9.18 -3.49 -8.37
N SER A 37 10.30 -3.07 -7.80
CA SER A 37 11.19 -2.09 -8.42
C SER A 37 11.84 -2.64 -9.71
N PRO A 38 12.04 -1.83 -10.77
CA PRO A 38 11.68 -0.41 -10.89
C PRO A 38 10.26 -0.15 -11.39
N LEU A 39 9.53 -1.19 -11.81
CA LEU A 39 8.23 -1.08 -12.45
C LEU A 39 7.20 -0.34 -11.57
N CYS A 40 7.26 -0.57 -10.26
CA CYS A 40 6.32 0.02 -9.33
C CYS A 40 6.41 1.55 -9.27
N SER A 41 7.61 2.13 -9.34
CA SER A 41 7.80 3.58 -9.45
C SER A 41 7.32 4.11 -10.81
N GLN A 42 7.53 3.34 -11.89
CA GLN A 42 7.05 3.72 -13.22
C GLN A 42 5.53 3.79 -13.29
N VAL A 43 4.85 2.82 -12.66
CA VAL A 43 3.38 2.84 -12.55
C VAL A 43 2.92 4.01 -11.68
N LEU A 44 3.55 4.28 -10.54
CA LEU A 44 3.19 5.41 -9.67
C LEU A 44 3.25 6.75 -10.41
N PHE A 45 4.34 7.01 -11.15
CA PHE A 45 4.55 8.27 -11.87
C PHE A 45 3.99 8.28 -13.31
N ASN A 46 3.36 7.20 -13.73
CA ASN A 46 2.89 6.99 -15.11
C ASN A 46 3.97 7.23 -16.18
N ASP A 47 5.20 6.80 -15.91
CA ASP A 47 6.31 6.94 -16.86
C ASP A 47 5.94 6.27 -18.19
N ASN A 48 6.17 6.95 -19.32
CA ASN A 48 5.86 6.42 -20.65
C ASN A 48 4.41 5.91 -20.81
N ASN A 49 3.46 6.50 -20.08
CA ASN A 49 2.05 6.12 -20.09
C ASN A 49 1.81 4.64 -19.69
N ILE A 50 2.68 4.11 -18.84
CA ILE A 50 2.69 2.69 -18.49
C ILE A 50 1.45 2.27 -17.69
N GLN A 51 0.78 3.18 -16.97
CA GLN A 51 -0.45 2.85 -16.24
C GLN A 51 -1.52 2.29 -17.18
N SER A 52 -1.61 2.80 -18.41
CA SER A 52 -2.59 2.32 -19.40
C SER A 52 -2.42 0.85 -19.76
N GLN A 53 -1.25 0.25 -19.49
CA GLN A 53 -0.98 -1.18 -19.74
C GLN A 53 -1.52 -2.08 -18.62
N TYR A 54 -1.61 -1.57 -17.39
CA TYR A 54 -1.93 -2.35 -16.20
C TYR A 54 -3.27 -1.99 -15.55
N ILE A 55 -3.66 -0.73 -15.63
CA ILE A 55 -4.80 -0.15 -14.94
C ILE A 55 -5.96 0.02 -15.91
N SER A 56 -7.15 -0.36 -15.47
CA SER A 56 -8.37 -0.24 -16.27
C SER A 56 -8.68 1.23 -16.57
N PRO A 57 -9.13 1.57 -17.79
CA PRO A 57 -9.62 2.92 -18.09
C PRO A 57 -10.87 3.31 -17.28
N LYS A 58 -11.54 2.34 -16.63
CA LYS A 58 -12.65 2.59 -15.70
C LYS A 58 -12.18 3.15 -14.35
N GLY A 59 -10.87 3.22 -14.12
CA GLY A 59 -10.26 3.61 -12.86
C GLY A 59 -9.83 2.42 -12.00
N LEU A 60 -9.20 2.76 -10.88
CA LEU A 60 -8.74 1.84 -9.84
C LEU A 60 -9.31 2.30 -8.50
N SER A 61 -9.79 1.36 -7.70
CA SER A 61 -10.09 1.62 -6.29
C SER A 61 -9.70 0.41 -5.46
N GLY A 62 -9.56 0.56 -4.15
CA GLY A 62 -9.28 -0.58 -3.33
C GLY A 62 -9.22 -0.31 -1.85
N ARG A 63 -8.87 -1.37 -1.11
CA ARG A 63 -8.63 -1.32 0.33
C ARG A 63 -7.43 -2.20 0.66
N VAL A 64 -6.67 -1.79 1.68
CA VAL A 64 -5.70 -2.65 2.35
C VAL A 64 -5.96 -2.55 3.84
N ILE A 65 -6.33 -3.65 4.49
CA ILE A 65 -6.47 -3.72 5.94
C ILE A 65 -5.11 -4.04 6.56
N PRO A 66 -4.65 -3.31 7.60
CA PRO A 66 -5.34 -2.24 8.34
C PRO A 66 -4.84 -0.83 7.96
N ILE A 67 -4.53 -0.59 6.70
CA ILE A 67 -3.95 0.69 6.22
C ILE A 67 -5.02 1.71 5.86
N GLY A 68 -6.07 1.30 5.15
CA GLY A 68 -7.15 2.21 4.75
C GLY A 68 -7.86 1.83 3.46
N THR A 69 -8.70 2.75 3.00
CA THR A 69 -9.57 2.60 1.83
C THR A 69 -9.30 3.72 0.82
N PHE A 70 -9.38 3.37 -0.46
CA PHE A 70 -8.88 4.18 -1.58
C PHE A 70 -9.93 4.21 -2.69
N PRO A 71 -10.92 5.11 -2.60
CA PRO A 71 -12.07 5.12 -3.50
C PRO A 71 -11.75 5.68 -4.90
N SER A 72 -10.57 6.27 -5.12
CA SER A 72 -10.18 6.88 -6.39
C SER A 72 -8.87 6.30 -6.91
N THR A 73 -8.66 6.40 -8.23
CA THR A 73 -7.45 5.91 -8.89
C THR A 73 -6.19 6.51 -8.30
N ILE A 74 -6.19 7.82 -8.03
CA ILE A 74 -5.02 8.52 -7.49
C ILE A 74 -4.66 7.96 -6.12
N LEU A 75 -5.64 7.85 -5.21
CA LEU A 75 -5.41 7.33 -3.87
C LEU A 75 -4.99 5.85 -3.90
N ALA A 76 -5.61 5.06 -4.78
CA ALA A 76 -5.31 3.64 -4.89
C ALA A 76 -3.88 3.40 -5.41
N LEU A 77 -3.46 4.16 -6.44
CA LEU A 77 -2.10 4.12 -6.94
C LEU A 77 -1.08 4.61 -5.91
N GLU A 78 -1.38 5.72 -5.24
CA GLU A 78 -0.52 6.30 -4.22
C GLU A 78 -0.31 5.33 -3.06
N TYR A 79 -1.34 4.67 -2.55
CA TYR A 79 -1.14 3.74 -1.43
C TYR A 79 -0.55 2.40 -1.86
N LEU A 80 -0.96 1.88 -3.01
CA LEU A 80 -0.45 0.60 -3.49
C LEU A 80 1.03 0.70 -3.84
N TYR A 81 1.43 1.74 -4.58
CA TYR A 81 2.81 1.90 -5.03
C TYR A 81 3.61 2.83 -4.14
N GLY A 82 3.03 3.94 -3.70
CA GLY A 82 3.69 4.94 -2.88
C GLY A 82 3.96 4.52 -1.43
N ILE A 83 3.59 3.32 -0.96
CA ILE A 83 4.16 2.69 0.26
C ILE A 83 5.36 1.81 -0.11
N LEU A 84 5.20 1.00 -1.15
CA LEU A 84 6.06 -0.15 -1.47
C LEU A 84 7.23 0.22 -2.39
N CYS A 85 7.18 1.37 -3.05
CA CYS A 85 8.15 1.77 -4.06
C CYS A 85 9.21 2.72 -3.55
N PRO A 86 10.44 2.61 -4.06
CA PRO A 86 11.38 3.71 -4.04
C PRO A 86 10.75 4.93 -4.72
N ILE A 87 10.79 6.06 -4.03
CA ILE A 87 10.40 7.35 -4.61
C ILE A 87 11.66 8.04 -5.13
N ARG A 88 11.57 8.62 -6.32
CA ARG A 88 12.68 9.36 -6.92
C ARG A 88 13.13 10.48 -5.97
N ASN A 89 14.45 10.61 -5.80
CA ASN A 89 15.07 11.65 -4.96
C ASN A 89 14.73 11.55 -3.46
N LEU A 90 14.17 10.43 -3.00
CA LEU A 90 14.05 10.11 -1.58
C LEU A 90 14.95 8.92 -1.22
N PRO A 91 15.42 8.85 0.04
CA PRO A 91 16.15 7.69 0.53
C PRO A 91 15.37 6.38 0.29
N PRO A 92 16.08 5.25 0.08
CA PRO A 92 15.45 3.93 0.01
C PRO A 92 14.58 3.67 1.24
N ARG A 93 13.46 3.01 1.03
CA ARG A 93 12.52 2.68 2.11
C ARG A 93 12.78 1.28 2.61
N GLU A 94 12.70 1.11 3.93
CA GLU A 94 12.83 -0.19 4.60
C GLU A 94 11.79 -1.20 4.09
N ASN A 95 10.60 -0.71 3.70
CA ASN A 95 9.45 -1.54 3.33
C ASN A 95 9.35 -1.82 1.82
N ALA A 96 10.40 -1.58 1.04
CA ALA A 96 10.35 -1.85 -0.39
C ALA A 96 10.28 -3.37 -0.66
N ILE A 97 9.33 -3.80 -1.49
CA ILE A 97 9.23 -5.21 -1.88
C ILE A 97 10.35 -5.54 -2.87
N GLN A 98 11.19 -6.49 -2.50
CA GLN A 98 12.29 -6.98 -3.34
C GLN A 98 11.89 -8.20 -4.16
N SER A 99 11.08 -9.08 -3.58
CA SER A 99 10.52 -10.25 -4.25
C SER A 99 9.27 -10.73 -3.53
N PHE A 100 8.54 -11.69 -4.12
CA PHE A 100 7.44 -12.37 -3.46
C PHE A 100 7.39 -13.84 -3.83
N ASP A 101 6.92 -14.67 -2.90
CA ASP A 101 6.53 -16.05 -3.15
C ASP A 101 5.00 -16.14 -3.21
N LEU A 102 4.44 -16.77 -4.25
CA LEU A 102 3.02 -17.08 -4.29
C LEU A 102 2.75 -18.36 -3.49
N ALA A 103 1.97 -18.26 -2.42
CA ALA A 103 1.61 -19.40 -1.59
C ALA A 103 0.34 -20.09 -2.08
N ARG A 104 -0.70 -19.31 -2.41
CA ARG A 104 -1.99 -19.83 -2.90
C ARG A 104 -2.60 -18.89 -3.92
N ILE A 105 -3.35 -19.47 -4.84
CA ILE A 105 -4.13 -18.75 -5.84
C ILE A 105 -5.44 -19.48 -6.13
N ALA A 106 -6.53 -18.74 -6.11
CA ALA A 106 -7.86 -19.19 -6.50
C ALA A 106 -8.49 -18.18 -7.46
N TYR A 107 -9.31 -18.67 -8.38
CA TYR A 107 -9.93 -17.85 -9.42
C TYR A 107 -11.44 -17.93 -9.28
N ASP A 108 -12.11 -16.78 -9.38
CA ASP A 108 -13.51 -16.74 -9.74
C ASP A 108 -13.58 -16.69 -11.28
N GLU A 109 -14.35 -17.59 -11.90
CA GLU A 109 -14.50 -17.62 -13.36
C GLU A 109 -15.73 -16.85 -13.81
N LYS A 110 -16.73 -16.71 -12.94
CA LYS A 110 -17.96 -15.96 -13.22
C LYS A 110 -17.64 -14.47 -13.25
N TYR A 111 -16.76 -14.02 -12.37
CA TYR A 111 -16.21 -12.68 -12.34
C TYR A 111 -14.71 -12.77 -12.49
N LEU A 112 -14.08 -11.97 -13.35
CA LEU A 112 -12.62 -11.95 -13.50
C LEU A 112 -11.94 -11.41 -12.22
N ILE A 113 -11.86 -12.25 -11.20
CA ILE A 113 -11.30 -11.97 -9.88
C ILE A 113 -10.30 -13.08 -9.56
N THR A 114 -9.18 -12.69 -8.98
CA THR A 114 -8.20 -13.64 -8.45
C THR A 114 -7.96 -13.38 -6.97
N HIS A 115 -8.03 -14.44 -6.17
CA HIS A 115 -7.70 -14.43 -4.75
C HIS A 115 -6.31 -15.03 -4.58
N ILE A 116 -5.41 -14.31 -3.92
CA ILE A 116 -4.02 -14.69 -3.73
C ILE A 116 -3.62 -14.63 -2.26
N GLU A 117 -2.81 -15.59 -1.86
CA GLU A 117 -1.96 -15.50 -0.68
C GLU A 117 -0.52 -15.43 -1.18
N PHE A 118 0.20 -14.37 -0.84
CA PHE A 118 1.61 -14.21 -1.20
C PHE A 118 2.45 -13.71 -0.03
N ILE A 119 3.73 -14.04 -0.04
CA ILE A 119 4.70 -13.61 0.95
C ILE A 119 5.63 -12.61 0.28
N ALA A 120 5.54 -11.34 0.66
CA ALA A 120 6.48 -10.32 0.22
C ALA A 120 7.77 -10.38 1.04
N HIS A 121 8.92 -10.32 0.37
CA HIS A 121 10.23 -10.19 0.96
C HIS A 121 10.67 -8.73 0.84
N LEU A 122 10.86 -8.08 1.99
CA LEU A 122 11.29 -6.70 2.11
C LEU A 122 12.80 -6.62 2.37
N GLY A 123 13.40 -5.45 2.20
CA GLY A 123 14.86 -5.29 2.22
C GLY A 123 15.58 -5.60 3.53
N THR A 124 14.87 -5.69 4.65
CA THR A 124 15.44 -5.97 5.99
C THR A 124 15.36 -7.44 6.41
N ASN A 125 15.38 -8.39 5.45
CA ASN A 125 15.04 -9.81 5.70
C ASN A 125 13.62 -10.01 6.29
N THR A 126 12.79 -8.97 6.18
CA THR A 126 11.43 -8.97 6.71
C THR A 126 10.50 -9.63 5.71
N ARG A 127 9.65 -10.54 6.20
CA ARG A 127 8.65 -11.24 5.39
C ARG A 127 7.26 -10.88 5.87
N MET A 128 6.38 -10.55 4.94
CA MET A 128 5.00 -10.21 5.22
C MET A 128 4.06 -11.04 4.36
N THR A 129 3.04 -11.62 4.99
CA THR A 129 1.99 -12.37 4.28
C THR A 129 0.82 -11.45 3.96
N PHE A 130 0.38 -11.51 2.72
CA PHE A 130 -0.77 -10.76 2.20
C PHE A 130 -1.83 -11.74 1.71
N PHE A 131 -3.08 -11.44 2.03
CA PHE A 131 -4.25 -12.01 1.38
C PHE A 131 -4.84 -10.92 0.49
N THR A 132 -5.04 -11.17 -0.79
CA THR A 132 -5.52 -10.13 -1.69
C THR A 132 -6.48 -10.69 -2.72
N SER A 133 -7.55 -9.96 -2.97
CA SER A 133 -8.43 -10.17 -4.12
C SER A 133 -8.15 -9.07 -5.13
N ILE A 134 -7.94 -9.43 -6.40
CA ILE A 134 -7.69 -8.49 -7.50
C ILE A 134 -8.81 -8.66 -8.51
N ALA A 135 -9.52 -7.58 -8.82
CA ALA A 135 -10.56 -7.52 -9.83
C ALA A 135 -10.01 -6.97 -11.15
N PHE A 136 -10.41 -7.63 -12.24
CA PHE A 136 -9.97 -7.29 -13.59
C PHE A 136 -11.14 -6.90 -14.50
N ASP A 137 -10.86 -5.97 -15.42
CA ASP A 137 -11.76 -5.69 -16.53
C ASP A 137 -11.70 -6.77 -17.62
N LYS A 138 -12.50 -6.61 -18.68
CA LYS A 138 -12.55 -7.55 -19.81
C LYS A 138 -11.21 -7.72 -20.56
N ASN A 139 -10.29 -6.78 -20.39
CA ASN A 139 -8.95 -6.79 -20.98
C ASN A 139 -7.88 -7.25 -19.98
N TYR A 140 -8.29 -7.78 -18.82
CA TYR A 140 -7.39 -8.24 -17.76
C TYR A 140 -6.53 -7.12 -17.14
N LYS A 141 -7.01 -5.87 -17.18
CA LYS A 141 -6.39 -4.75 -16.46
C LYS A 141 -7.02 -4.61 -15.08
N VAL A 142 -6.20 -4.28 -14.08
CA VAL A 142 -6.67 -4.15 -12.70
C VAL A 142 -7.60 -2.95 -12.60
N CYS A 143 -8.78 -3.16 -12.02
CA CYS A 143 -9.74 -2.10 -11.74
C CYS A 143 -10.10 -1.99 -10.25
N GLY A 144 -9.74 -3.00 -9.47
CA GLY A 144 -10.13 -3.11 -8.07
C GLY A 144 -9.22 -4.04 -7.28
N TYR A 145 -9.03 -3.77 -5.99
CA TYR A 145 -8.40 -4.72 -5.08
C TYR A 145 -8.96 -4.63 -3.66
N ASP A 146 -8.93 -5.76 -2.95
CA ASP A 146 -9.18 -5.82 -1.52
C ASP A 146 -8.11 -6.69 -0.86
N GLY A 147 -7.26 -6.06 -0.06
CA GLY A 147 -6.09 -6.66 0.54
C GLY A 147 -6.15 -6.67 2.05
N GLN A 148 -5.52 -7.67 2.66
CA GLN A 148 -5.27 -7.75 4.08
C GLN A 148 -3.83 -8.16 4.32
N ILE A 149 -3.17 -7.43 5.22
CA ILE A 149 -1.86 -7.78 5.72
C ILE A 149 -2.04 -8.66 6.96
N ARG A 150 -1.38 -9.81 6.99
CA ARG A 150 -1.46 -10.73 8.13
C ARG A 150 -0.51 -10.28 9.24
N ASN A 151 -1.08 -9.94 10.40
CA ASN A 151 -0.36 -9.59 11.64
C ASN A 151 0.79 -8.60 11.43
N PRO A 152 0.59 -7.46 10.74
CA PRO A 152 1.67 -6.51 10.49
C PRO A 152 2.32 -5.98 11.77
N GLY A 153 1.62 -5.91 12.90
CA GLY A 153 2.20 -5.52 14.19
C GLY A 153 3.27 -6.50 14.68
N LEU A 154 3.10 -7.81 14.44
CA LEU A 154 4.12 -8.81 14.75
C LEU A 154 5.40 -8.60 13.92
N THR A 155 5.29 -8.03 12.73
CA THR A 155 6.41 -7.90 11.80
C THR A 155 7.07 -6.53 11.85
N LEU A 156 6.29 -5.46 12.03
CA LEU A 156 6.73 -4.07 11.81
C LEU A 156 6.71 -3.21 13.08
N ASP A 157 6.05 -3.63 14.16
CA ASP A 157 6.00 -2.80 15.36
C ASP A 157 7.40 -2.62 15.96
N PRO A 158 7.74 -1.39 16.36
CA PRO A 158 8.99 -1.14 17.07
C PRO A 158 9.00 -1.92 18.40
N ARG A 159 10.14 -2.54 18.69
CA ARG A 159 10.36 -3.38 19.87
C ARG A 159 11.03 -2.65 21.03
N THR A 160 11.65 -1.49 20.75
CA THR A 160 12.34 -0.68 21.75
C THR A 160 11.82 0.75 21.76
N ASN A 161 12.02 1.45 22.88
CA ASN A 161 11.69 2.88 22.97
C ASN A 161 12.50 3.73 22.00
N GLU A 162 13.76 3.36 21.72
CA GLU A 162 14.59 4.04 20.74
C GLU A 162 13.97 3.98 19.33
N GLN A 163 13.49 2.81 18.91
CA GLN A 163 12.79 2.66 17.62
C GLN A 163 11.49 3.47 17.58
N ARG A 164 10.78 3.57 18.73
CA ARG A 164 9.56 4.38 18.84
C ARG A 164 9.87 5.87 18.67
N GLU A 165 10.90 6.35 19.35
CA GLU A 165 11.36 7.73 19.25
C GLU A 165 11.89 8.07 17.86
N ALA A 166 12.58 7.14 17.18
CA ALA A 166 13.02 7.33 15.80
C ALA A 166 11.85 7.57 14.83
N LYS A 167 10.73 6.87 15.01
CA LYS A 167 9.51 7.10 14.19
C LYS A 167 8.84 8.44 14.51
N ILE A 168 8.76 8.83 15.79
CA ILE A 168 8.28 10.16 16.20
C ILE A 168 9.12 11.27 15.57
N ASN A 169 10.45 11.15 15.68
CA ASN A 169 11.39 12.10 15.09
C ASN A 169 11.22 12.18 13.57
N THR A 170 10.98 11.05 12.90
CA THR A 170 10.72 11.02 11.46
C THR A 170 9.45 11.80 11.11
N ILE A 171 8.35 11.60 11.84
CA ILE A 171 7.10 12.35 11.63
C ILE A 171 7.36 13.84 11.78
N CYS A 172 8.02 14.26 12.86
CA CYS A 172 8.26 15.67 13.13
C CYS A 172 9.21 16.30 12.10
N ASN A 173 10.26 15.60 11.68
CA ASN A 173 11.17 16.07 10.63
C ASN A 173 10.44 16.25 9.29
N VAL A 174 9.66 15.26 8.86
CA VAL A 174 8.90 15.33 7.61
C VAL A 174 7.89 16.46 7.66
N THR A 175 7.17 16.60 8.78
CA THR A 175 6.16 17.65 8.94
C THR A 175 6.78 19.03 8.91
N GLN A 176 7.88 19.27 9.63
CA GLN A 176 8.57 20.58 9.62
C GLN A 176 9.17 20.92 8.25
N ARG A 177 9.62 19.90 7.50
CA ARG A 177 10.23 20.11 6.18
C ARG A 177 9.21 20.40 5.07
N PHE A 178 8.08 19.72 5.06
CA PHE A 178 7.16 19.72 3.91
C PHE A 178 5.80 20.37 4.21
N CYS A 179 5.39 20.42 5.47
CA CYS A 179 4.11 20.98 5.88
C CYS A 179 4.35 22.39 6.44
N THR A 180 4.48 23.35 5.54
CA THR A 180 4.77 24.77 5.85
C THR A 180 3.66 25.69 5.33
N GLY A 181 3.68 26.96 5.75
CA GLY A 181 2.66 27.94 5.35
C GLY A 181 1.25 27.47 5.76
N THR A 182 0.32 27.47 4.81
CA THR A 182 -1.07 27.02 5.05
C THR A 182 -1.20 25.53 5.36
N LEU A 183 -0.14 24.74 5.12
CA LEU A 183 -0.10 23.31 5.43
C LEU A 183 0.58 23.02 6.78
N GLN A 184 1.00 24.03 7.53
CA GLN A 184 1.66 23.83 8.82
C GLN A 184 0.76 23.06 9.81
N GLN A 185 1.30 21.99 10.39
CA GLN A 185 0.56 21.13 11.33
C GLN A 185 0.98 21.33 12.79
N TYR A 186 2.24 21.72 13.01
CA TYR A 186 2.81 21.99 14.32
C TYR A 186 3.63 23.26 14.25
N LEU A 187 3.58 24.08 15.32
CA LEU A 187 4.34 25.32 15.40
C LEU A 187 5.84 25.03 15.40
N THR A 188 6.28 24.07 16.21
CA THR A 188 7.68 23.65 16.29
C THR A 188 7.83 22.13 16.24
N PHE A 189 9.07 21.68 16.02
CA PHE A 189 9.44 20.27 16.15
C PHE A 189 9.13 19.71 17.55
N ASN A 190 9.35 20.49 18.61
CA ASN A 190 9.09 20.06 19.98
C ASN A 190 7.59 19.92 20.26
N ASP A 191 6.74 20.79 19.71
CA ASP A 191 5.28 20.67 19.83
C ASP A 191 4.78 19.37 19.18
N CYS A 192 5.35 19.02 18.02
CA CYS A 192 5.08 17.75 17.36
C CYS A 192 5.44 16.56 18.25
N GLN A 193 6.66 16.53 18.80
CA GLN A 193 7.08 15.44 19.69
C GLN A 193 6.19 15.34 20.93
N GLN A 194 5.88 16.49 21.56
CA GLN A 194 5.05 16.54 22.75
C GLN A 194 3.65 15.98 22.46
N PHE A 195 3.03 16.38 21.35
CA PHE A 195 1.75 15.85 20.92
C PHE A 195 1.81 14.31 20.73
N LEU A 196 2.77 13.83 19.94
CA LEU A 196 2.89 12.40 19.62
C LEU A 196 3.23 11.53 20.83
N ARG A 197 3.90 12.07 21.85
CA ARG A 197 4.24 11.35 23.08
C ARG A 197 3.11 11.33 24.11
N THR A 198 2.24 12.35 24.13
CA THR A 198 1.35 12.59 25.26
C THR A 198 -0.14 12.63 24.93
N GLN A 199 -0.53 12.96 23.69
CA GLN A 199 -1.93 13.23 23.35
C GLN A 199 -2.62 12.08 22.61
N ILE A 200 -1.83 11.20 21.98
CA ILE A 200 -2.37 10.06 21.22
C ILE A 200 -1.63 8.78 21.60
N PRO A 201 -2.29 7.61 21.47
CA PRO A 201 -1.60 6.34 21.63
C PRO A 201 -0.53 6.16 20.56
N TYR A 202 0.53 5.45 20.92
CA TYR A 202 1.57 5.09 19.96
C TYR A 202 1.01 4.16 18.85
N GLY A 203 0.19 3.19 19.26
CA GLY A 203 -0.49 2.27 18.35
C GLY A 203 0.39 1.13 17.84
N SER A 204 -0.14 0.43 16.84
CA SER A 204 0.46 -0.75 16.21
C SER A 204 0.15 -0.73 14.72
N TYR A 205 0.99 -1.36 13.91
CA TYR A 205 0.72 -1.61 12.51
C TYR A 205 -0.52 -2.48 12.29
N ASP A 206 -1.01 -3.22 13.29
CA ASP A 206 -2.31 -3.92 13.23
C ASP A 206 -3.52 -2.97 13.17
N ARG A 207 -3.30 -1.68 13.45
CA ARG A 207 -4.31 -0.61 13.47
C ARG A 207 -3.73 0.69 12.88
N ALA A 208 -3.05 0.57 11.74
CA ALA A 208 -2.36 1.68 11.05
C ALA A 208 -3.31 2.67 10.33
N ASP A 209 -4.62 2.55 10.54
CA ASP A 209 -5.70 3.40 10.06
C ASP A 209 -6.40 4.19 11.19
N GLN A 210 -5.89 4.11 12.42
CA GLN A 210 -6.49 4.74 13.61
C GLN A 210 -5.81 6.06 14.01
N GLY A 211 -6.36 6.71 15.05
CA GLY A 211 -5.82 7.89 15.70
C GLY A 211 -4.55 7.65 16.51
N ASN A 212 -3.48 7.17 15.87
CA ASN A 212 -2.24 6.84 16.55
C ASN A 212 -0.97 7.30 15.81
N VAL A 213 0.18 7.14 16.46
CA VAL A 213 1.51 7.51 15.92
C VAL A 213 1.88 6.64 14.72
N ILE A 214 1.57 5.34 14.73
CA ILE A 214 1.88 4.45 13.60
C ILE A 214 1.17 4.86 12.31
N CYS A 215 -0.12 5.21 12.35
CA CYS A 215 -0.84 5.74 11.19
C CYS A 215 -0.14 6.99 10.64
N ARG A 216 0.18 7.94 11.52
CA ARG A 216 0.90 9.18 11.15
C ARG A 216 2.25 8.87 10.53
N PHE A 217 2.98 7.89 11.08
CA PHE A 217 4.25 7.45 10.51
C PHE A 217 4.09 6.90 9.09
N VAL A 218 3.08 6.06 8.84
CA VAL A 218 2.79 5.57 7.48
C VAL A 218 2.52 6.74 6.53
N HIS A 219 1.81 7.76 7.00
CA HIS A 219 1.51 8.93 6.17
C HIS A 219 2.71 9.82 5.83
N THR A 220 3.81 9.75 6.59
CA THR A 220 5.05 10.48 6.26
C THR A 220 5.62 10.09 4.90
N TYR A 221 5.34 8.87 4.44
CA TYR A 221 5.77 8.37 3.14
C TYR A 221 5.16 9.16 1.98
N PHE A 222 3.97 9.71 2.15
CA PHE A 222 3.24 10.38 1.07
C PHE A 222 3.32 11.90 1.13
N VAL A 223 3.71 12.46 2.29
CA VAL A 223 3.88 13.91 2.45
C VAL A 223 4.74 14.52 1.34
N PRO A 224 5.90 13.95 0.94
CA PRO A 224 6.69 14.53 -0.15
C PRO A 224 6.08 14.40 -1.55
N LEU A 225 5.11 13.50 -1.75
CA LEU A 225 4.42 13.30 -3.02
C LEU A 225 3.28 14.30 -3.20
N LEU A 226 2.46 14.46 -2.16
CA LEU A 226 1.27 15.30 -2.20
C LEU A 226 0.98 15.94 -0.83
N PRO A 227 1.75 16.98 -0.44
CA PRO A 227 1.64 17.60 0.88
C PRO A 227 0.23 18.09 1.21
N THR A 228 -0.50 18.61 0.22
CA THR A 228 -1.86 19.16 0.39
C THR A 228 -2.87 18.13 0.91
N ILE A 229 -2.66 16.85 0.63
CA ILE A 229 -3.49 15.76 1.13
C ILE A 229 -2.90 15.18 2.42
N HIS A 230 -1.59 15.00 2.49
CA HIS A 230 -0.98 14.19 3.55
C HIS A 230 -0.48 14.96 4.76
N CYS A 231 -0.26 16.27 4.66
CA CYS A 231 0.07 17.08 5.83
C CYS A 231 -1.03 17.01 6.91
N PRO A 232 -2.32 17.18 6.60
CA PRO A 232 -3.39 16.98 7.57
C PRO A 232 -3.34 15.61 8.27
N HIS A 233 -2.94 14.56 7.56
CA HIS A 233 -2.91 13.19 8.08
C HIS A 233 -1.82 12.95 9.13
N VAL A 234 -0.70 13.67 9.05
CA VAL A 234 0.40 13.59 10.04
C VAL A 234 0.25 14.58 11.20
N GLY A 235 -0.73 15.49 11.12
CA GLY A 235 -1.00 16.53 12.10
C GLY A 235 -1.86 16.09 13.29
N PRO A 236 -2.19 17.04 14.19
CA PRO A 236 -2.98 16.76 15.39
C PRO A 236 -4.36 16.17 15.08
N THR A 237 -5.05 16.71 14.09
CA THR A 237 -6.41 16.27 13.71
C THR A 237 -6.42 14.91 13.02
N GLY A 238 -5.27 14.45 12.50
CA GLY A 238 -5.17 13.25 11.67
C GLY A 238 -5.86 13.36 10.31
N GLY A 239 -6.41 14.55 9.97
CA GLY A 239 -7.00 14.87 8.67
C GLY A 239 -8.06 13.88 8.18
N GLY A 240 -8.79 13.23 9.10
CA GLY A 240 -9.77 12.21 8.78
C GLY A 240 -9.18 10.86 8.36
N ALA A 241 -7.90 10.76 8.03
CA ALA A 241 -7.23 9.47 7.76
C ALA A 241 -6.83 8.79 9.08
N CYS A 242 -6.00 9.46 9.88
CA CYS A 242 -5.50 8.95 11.16
C CYS A 242 -6.37 9.39 12.34
N THR A 243 -7.61 8.92 12.33
CA THR A 243 -8.61 9.12 13.39
C THR A 243 -9.21 7.79 13.79
N ASP A 244 -9.76 7.70 14.99
CA ASP A 244 -10.37 6.44 15.45
C ASP A 244 -11.57 6.07 14.59
N LYS A 245 -11.57 4.82 14.11
CA LYS A 245 -12.62 4.26 13.27
C LYS A 245 -13.51 3.36 14.10
N THR A 246 -14.82 3.56 13.98
CA THR A 246 -15.81 2.68 14.59
C THR A 246 -15.85 1.34 13.87
N ILE A 247 -16.54 0.37 14.47
CA ILE A 247 -16.77 -0.92 13.83
C ILE A 247 -17.58 -0.77 12.52
N ASP A 248 -18.55 0.15 12.49
CA ASP A 248 -19.38 0.43 11.32
C ASP A 248 -18.57 0.91 10.12
N PHE A 249 -17.46 1.62 10.35
CA PHE A 249 -16.54 1.99 9.29
C PHE A 249 -16.10 0.73 8.51
N TYR A 250 -15.79 -0.38 9.17
CA TYR A 250 -15.32 -1.58 8.48
C TYR A 250 -16.40 -2.35 7.72
N TYR A 251 -17.65 -2.27 8.19
CA TYR A 251 -18.79 -2.93 7.54
C TYR A 251 -19.37 -2.12 6.38
N ASN A 252 -19.31 -0.79 6.44
CA ASN A 252 -19.87 0.11 5.45
C ASN A 252 -18.85 0.51 4.37
N GLN A 253 -18.12 -0.48 3.84
CA GLN A 253 -17.11 -0.24 2.81
C GLN A 253 -17.65 -0.53 1.40
N PRO A 254 -17.24 0.26 0.38
CA PRO A 254 -17.58 -0.02 -1.00
C PRO A 254 -17.14 -1.43 -1.41
N ASN A 255 -17.89 -2.05 -2.32
CA ASN A 255 -17.41 -3.26 -2.98
C ASN A 255 -16.33 -2.89 -4.02
N PHE A 256 -15.08 -2.91 -3.59
CA PHE A 256 -13.93 -2.59 -4.44
C PHE A 256 -13.71 -3.59 -5.58
N LEU A 257 -14.40 -4.73 -5.58
CA LEU A 257 -14.34 -5.74 -6.65
C LEU A 257 -15.48 -5.59 -7.65
N ALA A 258 -16.41 -4.65 -7.46
CA ALA A 258 -17.59 -4.46 -8.31
C ALA A 258 -17.26 -4.12 -9.78
N CYS A 259 -16.05 -3.64 -10.05
CA CYS A 259 -15.58 -3.36 -11.40
C CYS A 259 -15.27 -4.61 -12.22
N ALA A 260 -15.17 -5.79 -11.57
CA ALA A 260 -14.79 -7.04 -12.21
C ALA A 260 -15.72 -7.38 -13.38
N HIS A 261 -15.13 -7.80 -14.49
CA HIS A 261 -15.91 -8.23 -15.64
C HIS A 261 -16.60 -9.57 -15.36
N LYS A 262 -17.92 -9.60 -15.54
CA LYS A 262 -18.71 -10.82 -15.54
C LYS A 262 -18.67 -11.49 -16.91
N GLN A 263 -18.26 -12.76 -16.95
CA GLN A 263 -18.24 -13.58 -18.17
C GLN A 263 -19.65 -13.94 -18.64
#